data_AF-A0A5P0JFT8-F1
#
_entry.id   AF-A0A5P0JFT8-F1
#
_cell.length_a   1.000
_cell.length_b   1.000
_cell.length_c   1.000
_cell.angle_alpha   90.00
_cell.angle_beta   90.00
_cell.angle_gamma   90.00
#
_symmetry.space_group_name_H-M   'P 1'
#
loop_
_entity.id
_entity.type
_entity.pdbx_description
1 polymer ?
#
loop_
_entity_poly.entity_id
_entity_poly.type
_entity_poly.pdbx_seq_one_letter_code
_entity_poly.pdbx_strand_id
1 'polypeptide(L)'
;PRELFLNIGLLVGGLSCLTIPCFAWLADRFGRRRVYITGTLIGTLSAFPFFMALEAQSIFWIVFFSIMLANIAHDMVVCVQQPMFTEMFGASYRYSGAGVGYQVASVVGGGFTPFIAAALITYFAGNWHSVAIYLLAGCLISAMTALLMKDSQRA
;
A
#
# COMPACT_ATOMS: atom_id res chain seq x y z
N PRO A 1 4.36 -12.10 -22.34
CA PRO A 1 4.55 -11.16 -21.20
C PRO A 1 3.25 -10.77 -20.49
N ARG A 2 2.19 -10.31 -21.20
CA ARG A 2 0.92 -9.87 -20.57
C ARG A 2 0.19 -10.96 -19.78
N GLU A 3 0.06 -12.16 -20.35
CA GLU A 3 -0.49 -13.35 -19.66
C GLU A 3 0.25 -13.69 -18.36
N LEU A 4 1.58 -13.52 -18.35
CA LEU A 4 2.43 -13.82 -17.20
C LEU A 4 2.15 -12.82 -16.05
N PHE A 5 2.09 -11.52 -16.36
CA PHE A 5 1.71 -10.49 -15.38
C PHE A 5 0.28 -10.69 -14.87
N LEU A 6 -0.65 -11.10 -15.74
CA LEU A 6 -2.04 -11.35 -15.36
C LEU A 6 -2.15 -12.53 -14.38
N ASN A 7 -1.44 -13.64 -14.69
CA ASN A 7 -1.42 -14.83 -13.84
C ASN A 7 -0.75 -14.55 -12.48
N ILE A 8 0.32 -13.74 -12.46
CA ILE A 8 0.92 -13.28 -11.20
C ILE A 8 -0.11 -12.49 -10.40
N GLY A 9 -0.82 -11.54 -11.03
CA GLY A 9 -1.85 -10.74 -10.36
C GLY A 9 -3.00 -11.58 -9.80
N LEU A 10 -3.44 -12.60 -10.54
CA LEU A 10 -4.49 -13.53 -10.08
C LEU A 10 -4.03 -14.38 -8.90
N LEU A 11 -2.81 -14.92 -8.93
CA LEU A 11 -2.25 -15.67 -7.81
C LEU A 11 -2.07 -14.80 -6.57
N VAL A 12 -1.58 -13.57 -6.76
CA VAL A 12 -1.46 -12.56 -5.71
C VAL A 12 -2.83 -12.25 -5.11
N GLY A 13 -3.84 -11.93 -5.93
CA GLY A 13 -5.19 -11.65 -5.44
C GLY A 13 -5.81 -12.83 -4.71
N GLY A 14 -5.58 -14.06 -5.20
CA GLY A 14 -6.02 -15.28 -4.53
C GLY A 14 -5.37 -15.50 -3.17
N LEU A 15 -4.06 -15.24 -3.05
CA LEU A 15 -3.38 -15.26 -1.74
C LEU A 15 -3.94 -14.17 -0.83
N SER A 16 -4.12 -12.95 -1.31
CA SER A 16 -4.62 -11.83 -0.52
C SER A 16 -5.96 -12.11 0.16
N CYS A 17 -6.85 -12.89 -0.46
CA CYS A 17 -8.08 -13.34 0.18
C CYS A 17 -7.86 -14.11 1.50
N LEU A 18 -6.73 -14.82 1.62
CA LEU A 18 -6.34 -15.56 2.82
C LEU A 18 -5.41 -14.73 3.73
N THR A 19 -4.51 -13.93 3.15
CA THR A 19 -3.53 -13.17 3.92
C THR A 19 -4.15 -11.99 4.66
N ILE A 20 -5.12 -11.29 4.06
CA ILE A 20 -5.83 -10.16 4.68
C ILE A 20 -6.45 -10.54 6.04
N PRO A 21 -7.30 -11.59 6.16
CA PRO A 21 -7.87 -11.95 7.46
C PRO A 21 -6.81 -12.46 8.46
N CYS A 22 -5.74 -13.12 7.98
CA CYS A 22 -4.64 -13.54 8.84
C CYS A 22 -3.91 -12.35 9.46
N PHE A 23 -3.60 -11.33 8.64
CA PHE A 23 -2.99 -10.09 9.12
C PHE A 23 -3.95 -9.24 9.95
N ALA A 24 -5.26 -9.26 9.67
CA ALA A 24 -6.26 -8.62 10.52
C ALA A 24 -6.26 -9.22 11.93
N TRP A 25 -6.26 -10.56 12.04
CA TRP A 25 -6.15 -11.24 13.33
C TRP A 25 -4.85 -10.92 14.06
N LEU A 26 -3.73 -10.85 13.32
CA LEU A 26 -2.45 -10.45 13.89
C LEU A 26 -2.45 -9.00 14.38
N ALA A 27 -3.09 -8.09 13.64
CA ALA A 27 -3.23 -6.68 13.99
C ALA A 27 -4.10 -6.45 15.22
N ASP A 28 -5.17 -7.23 15.37
CA ASP A 28 -6.02 -7.17 16.56
C ASP A 28 -5.25 -7.65 17.81
N ARG A 29 -4.26 -8.54 17.66
CA ARG A 29 -3.43 -9.03 18.79
C ARG A 29 -2.22 -8.14 19.11
N PHE A 30 -1.50 -7.66 18.10
CA PHE A 30 -0.26 -6.90 18.26
C PHE A 30 -0.44 -5.37 18.27
N GLY A 31 -1.65 -4.91 17.94
CA GLY A 31 -1.98 -3.50 17.83
C GLY A 31 -1.95 -3.02 16.37
N ARG A 32 -3.08 -2.43 15.96
CA ARG A 32 -3.34 -1.92 14.60
C ARG A 32 -2.23 -0.97 14.11
N ARG A 33 -1.85 0.01 14.92
CA ARG A 33 -0.82 1.00 14.56
C ARG A 33 0.55 0.37 14.23
N ARG A 34 0.98 -0.63 14.99
CA ARG A 34 2.27 -1.31 14.75
C ARG A 34 2.26 -2.06 13.43
N VAL A 35 1.18 -2.79 13.15
CA VAL A 35 1.03 -3.52 11.88
C VAL A 35 1.05 -2.57 10.68
N TYR A 36 0.34 -1.44 10.78
CA TYR A 36 0.34 -0.42 9.72
C TYR A 36 1.74 0.13 9.43
N ILE A 37 2.49 0.51 10.48
CA ILE A 37 3.87 1.04 10.35
C ILE A 37 4.80 -0.03 9.78
N THR A 38 4.71 -1.28 10.24
CA THR A 38 5.54 -2.37 9.70
C THR A 38 5.25 -2.65 8.23
N GLY A 39 3.97 -2.64 7.82
CA GLY A 39 3.58 -2.83 6.43
C GLY A 39 4.07 -1.71 5.52
N THR A 40 3.93 -0.45 5.95
CA THR A 40 4.45 0.72 5.20
C THR A 40 5.98 0.73 5.12
N LEU A 41 6.70 0.34 6.18
CA LEU A 41 8.15 0.20 6.14
C LEU A 41 8.62 -0.92 5.20
N ILE A 42 7.99 -2.10 5.27
CA ILE A 42 8.29 -3.22 4.36
C ILE A 42 8.00 -2.80 2.91
N GLY A 43 6.91 -2.08 2.68
CA GLY A 43 6.56 -1.54 1.37
C GLY A 43 7.60 -0.55 0.85
N THR A 44 8.05 0.38 1.70
CA THR A 44 9.10 1.35 1.36
C THR A 44 10.42 0.65 1.00
N LEU A 45 10.83 -0.34 1.78
CA LEU A 45 12.04 -1.12 1.54
C LEU A 45 11.95 -2.01 0.30
N SER A 46 10.74 -2.50 -0.03
CA SER A 46 10.52 -3.41 -1.16
C SER A 46 10.20 -2.67 -2.47
N ALA A 47 9.81 -1.40 -2.42
CA ALA A 47 9.51 -0.57 -3.59
C ALA A 47 10.72 -0.40 -4.51
N PHE A 48 11.88 -0.03 -3.96
CA PHE A 48 13.11 0.16 -4.74
C PHE A 48 13.63 -1.13 -5.41
N PRO A 49 13.77 -2.27 -4.71
CA PRO A 49 14.23 -3.51 -5.33
C PRO A 49 13.22 -4.09 -6.33
N PHE A 50 11.92 -3.78 -6.21
CA PHE A 50 10.94 -4.13 -7.23
C PHE A 50 11.25 -3.47 -8.59
N PHE A 51 11.51 -2.15 -8.60
CA PHE A 51 11.86 -1.45 -9.83
C PHE A 51 13.24 -1.87 -10.38
N MET A 52 14.20 -2.15 -9.49
CA MET A 52 15.51 -2.69 -9.90
C MET A 52 15.39 -4.09 -10.52
N ALA A 53 14.52 -4.94 -9.99
CA ALA A 53 14.22 -6.26 -10.57
C ALA A 53 13.52 -6.14 -11.93
N LEU A 54 12.68 -5.11 -12.10
CA LEU A 54 12.02 -4.79 -13.37
C LEU A 54 13.05 -4.40 -14.46
N GLU A 55 14.02 -3.56 -14.12
CA GLU A 55 15.12 -3.19 -15.01
C GLU A 55 16.01 -4.39 -15.35
N ALA A 56 16.35 -5.22 -14.36
CA ALA A 56 17.15 -6.43 -14.55
C ALA A 56 16.45 -7.55 -15.35
N GLN A 57 15.17 -7.36 -15.73
CA GLN A 57 14.35 -8.32 -16.49
C GLN A 57 14.31 -9.73 -15.87
N SER A 58 14.52 -9.83 -14.55
CA SER A 58 14.57 -11.12 -13.87
C SER A 58 13.20 -11.52 -13.34
N ILE A 59 12.55 -12.46 -14.02
CA ILE A 59 11.18 -12.92 -13.71
C ILE A 59 11.06 -13.39 -12.25
N PHE A 60 12.05 -14.12 -11.74
CA PHE A 60 12.03 -14.65 -10.37
C PHE A 60 11.96 -13.54 -9.32
N TRP A 61 12.82 -12.53 -9.44
CA TRP A 61 12.86 -11.40 -8.50
C TRP A 61 11.65 -10.50 -8.63
N ILE A 62 11.14 -10.27 -9.84
CA ILE A 62 9.92 -9.50 -10.07
C ILE A 62 8.75 -10.15 -9.33
N VAL A 63 8.57 -11.47 -9.44
CA VAL A 63 7.50 -12.21 -8.77
C VAL A 63 7.66 -12.13 -7.25
N PHE A 64 8.86 -12.39 -6.74
CA PHE A 64 9.14 -12.37 -5.31
C PHE A 64 8.82 -11.00 -4.68
N PHE A 65 9.32 -9.91 -5.27
CA PHE A 65 9.04 -8.56 -4.76
C PHE A 65 7.60 -8.12 -5.00
N SER A 66 6.95 -8.56 -6.08
CA SER A 66 5.51 -8.33 -6.30
C SER A 66 4.69 -8.96 -5.18
N ILE A 67 4.99 -10.20 -4.81
CA ILE A 67 4.30 -10.90 -3.73
C ILE A 67 4.56 -10.17 -2.40
N MET A 68 5.79 -9.77 -2.12
CA MET A 68 6.13 -9.04 -0.90
C MET A 68 5.41 -7.70 -0.80
N LEU A 69 5.32 -6.95 -1.92
CA LEU A 69 4.66 -5.64 -1.95
C LEU A 69 3.14 -5.78 -1.86
N ALA A 70 2.55 -6.72 -2.60
CA ALA A 70 1.09 -6.87 -2.69
C ALA A 70 0.50 -7.69 -1.53
N ASN A 71 1.08 -8.85 -1.20
CA ASN A 71 0.50 -9.76 -0.20
C ASN A 71 0.94 -9.47 1.22
N ILE A 72 2.08 -8.81 1.41
CA ILE A 72 2.59 -8.51 2.76
C ILE A 72 2.36 -7.03 3.05
N ALA A 73 3.04 -6.13 2.35
CA ALA A 73 2.96 -4.70 2.66
C ALA A 73 1.54 -4.15 2.46
N HIS A 74 0.93 -4.38 1.28
CA HIS A 74 -0.40 -3.86 0.98
C HIS A 74 -1.49 -4.53 1.82
N ASP A 75 -1.48 -5.86 1.99
CA ASP A 75 -2.50 -6.55 2.79
C ASP A 75 -2.46 -6.17 4.28
N MET A 76 -1.26 -5.99 4.86
CA MET A 76 -1.12 -5.49 6.24
C MET A 76 -1.65 -4.07 6.41
N VAL A 77 -1.47 -3.22 5.40
CA VAL A 77 -1.96 -1.84 5.42
C VAL A 77 -3.48 -1.82 5.24
N VAL A 78 -4.01 -2.52 4.23
CA VAL A 78 -5.44 -2.46 3.88
C VAL A 78 -6.33 -3.01 4.99
N CYS A 79 -5.89 -4.08 5.67
CA CYS A 79 -6.69 -4.73 6.72
C CYS A 79 -6.85 -3.85 7.95
N VAL A 80 -5.86 -3.01 8.25
CA VAL A 80 -5.88 -2.09 9.40
C VAL A 80 -6.45 -0.72 9.04
N GLN A 81 -6.31 -0.30 7.78
CA GLN A 81 -6.69 1.04 7.35
C GLN A 81 -8.19 1.30 7.53
N GLN A 82 -9.04 0.34 7.17
CA GLN A 82 -10.50 0.46 7.31
C GLN A 82 -10.95 0.66 8.78
N PRO A 83 -10.54 -0.19 9.74
CA PRO A 83 -10.90 0.03 11.15
C PRO A 83 -10.33 1.34 11.71
N MET A 84 -9.06 1.68 11.41
CA MET A 84 -8.44 2.94 11.86
C MET A 84 -9.22 4.17 11.37
N PHE A 85 -9.67 4.19 10.11
CA PHE A 85 -10.49 5.28 9.59
C PHE A 85 -11.80 5.42 10.35
N THR A 86 -12.50 4.31 10.61
CA THR A 86 -13.78 4.40 11.33
C THR A 86 -13.62 4.81 12.79
N GLU A 87 -12.49 4.55 13.43
CA GLU A 87 -12.21 4.97 14.81
C GLU A 87 -11.92 6.47 14.94
N MET A 88 -11.42 7.11 13.87
CA MET A 88 -11.19 8.55 13.86
C MET A 88 -12.47 9.39 13.83
N PHE A 89 -13.62 8.79 13.48
CA PHE A 89 -14.91 9.49 13.41
C PHE A 89 -15.83 9.05 14.56
N GLY A 90 -16.62 9.99 15.11
CA GLY A 90 -17.58 9.69 16.18
C GLY A 90 -18.69 8.74 15.72
N ALA A 91 -19.23 7.94 16.65
CA ALA A 91 -20.20 6.86 16.39
C ALA A 91 -21.35 7.23 15.44
N SER A 92 -21.87 8.45 15.53
CA SER A 92 -22.97 8.97 14.73
C SER A 92 -22.65 9.20 13.24
N TYR A 93 -21.37 9.35 12.88
CA TYR A 93 -20.93 9.68 11.51
C TYR A 93 -19.80 8.77 10.99
N ARG A 94 -19.52 7.64 11.65
CA ARG A 94 -18.42 6.73 11.26
C ARG A 94 -18.49 6.32 9.80
N TYR A 95 -19.67 5.90 9.34
CA TYR A 95 -19.84 5.37 7.99
C TYR A 95 -19.71 6.47 6.92
N SER A 96 -20.44 7.58 7.08
CA SER A 96 -20.40 8.69 6.13
C SER A 96 -19.05 9.42 6.15
N GLY A 97 -18.46 9.65 7.32
CA GLY A 97 -17.15 10.31 7.46
C GLY A 97 -16.01 9.49 6.88
N ALA A 98 -15.93 8.20 7.22
CA ALA A 98 -14.91 7.31 6.65
C ALA A 98 -15.11 7.10 5.14
N GLY A 99 -16.36 6.94 4.68
CA GLY A 99 -16.66 6.78 3.27
C GLY A 99 -16.30 8.01 2.43
N VAL A 100 -16.68 9.20 2.88
CA VAL A 100 -16.34 10.47 2.19
C VAL A 100 -14.82 10.69 2.22
N GLY A 101 -14.17 10.48 3.36
CA GLY A 101 -12.71 10.59 3.45
C GLY A 101 -11.98 9.65 2.50
N TYR A 102 -12.43 8.39 2.43
CA TYR A 102 -11.86 7.39 1.52
C TYR A 102 -12.07 7.75 0.05
N GLN A 103 -13.28 8.17 -0.33
CA GLN A 103 -13.59 8.58 -1.71
C GLN A 103 -12.75 9.79 -2.12
N VAL A 104 -12.66 10.82 -1.28
CA VAL A 104 -11.84 12.01 -1.56
C VAL A 104 -10.37 11.64 -1.67
N ALA A 105 -9.84 10.83 -0.75
CA ALA A 105 -8.46 10.33 -0.81
C ALA A 105 -8.21 9.46 -2.05
N SER A 106 -9.18 8.65 -2.48
CA SER A 106 -9.09 7.82 -3.68
C SER A 106 -9.06 8.67 -4.96
N VAL A 107 -9.92 9.68 -5.06
CA VAL A 107 -9.95 10.58 -6.23
C VAL A 107 -8.65 11.38 -6.33
N VAL A 108 -8.19 11.96 -5.22
CA VAL A 108 -6.99 12.83 -5.20
C VAL A 108 -5.69 12.00 -5.24
N GLY A 109 -5.57 10.96 -4.43
CA GLY A 109 -4.37 10.13 -4.36
C GLY A 109 -4.35 9.06 -5.44
N GLY A 110 -5.37 8.23 -5.51
CA GLY A 110 -5.44 7.11 -6.45
C GLY A 110 -5.59 7.55 -7.90
N GLY A 111 -6.51 8.49 -8.17
CA GLY A 111 -6.84 8.93 -9.53
C GLY A 111 -5.71 9.68 -10.24
N PHE A 112 -4.98 10.54 -9.52
CA PHE A 112 -3.89 11.34 -10.11
C PHE A 112 -2.55 10.60 -10.17
N THR A 113 -2.37 9.53 -9.39
CA THR A 113 -1.12 8.74 -9.38
C THR A 113 -0.65 8.29 -10.77
N PRO A 114 -1.47 7.67 -11.65
CA PRO A 114 -1.03 7.27 -12.98
C PRO A 114 -0.69 8.47 -13.89
N PHE A 115 -1.39 9.60 -13.75
CA PHE A 115 -1.07 10.83 -14.49
C PHE A 115 0.27 11.41 -14.07
N ILE A 116 0.52 11.48 -12.76
CA ILE A 116 1.80 11.95 -12.21
C ILE A 116 2.93 11.01 -12.62
N ALA A 117 2.72 9.69 -12.52
CA ALA A 117 3.71 8.70 -12.94
C ALA A 117 4.03 8.81 -14.44
N ALA A 118 3.01 8.93 -15.29
CA ALA A 118 3.20 9.10 -16.73
C ALA A 118 3.95 10.42 -17.03
N ALA A 119 3.57 11.52 -16.41
CA ALA A 119 4.25 12.80 -16.56
C ALA A 119 5.73 12.73 -16.14
N LEU A 120 6.04 12.10 -15.00
CA LEU A 120 7.41 11.90 -14.53
C LEU A 120 8.25 11.11 -15.54
N ILE A 121 7.70 10.01 -16.07
CA ILE A 121 8.38 9.19 -17.09
C ILE A 121 8.65 10.03 -18.35
N THR A 122 7.69 10.85 -18.80
CA THR A 122 7.85 11.71 -19.98
C THR A 122 8.91 12.81 -19.76
N TYR A 123 8.95 13.42 -18.57
CA TYR A 123 9.91 14.49 -18.25
C TYR A 123 11.34 13.98 -18.02
N PHE A 124 11.52 12.79 -17.44
CA PHE A 124 12.83 12.21 -17.14
C PHE A 124 13.30 11.17 -18.17
N ALA A 125 12.84 11.27 -19.42
CA ALA A 125 13.28 10.44 -20.55
C ALA A 125 13.19 8.92 -20.30
N GLY A 126 12.16 8.45 -19.58
CA GLY A 126 11.97 7.03 -19.30
C GLY A 126 12.69 6.50 -18.06
N ASN A 127 13.35 7.36 -17.26
CA ASN A 127 14.08 6.92 -16.09
C ASN A 127 13.15 6.48 -14.93
N TRP A 128 13.19 5.19 -14.62
CA TRP A 128 12.36 4.51 -13.60
C TRP A 128 12.63 4.99 -12.17
N HIS A 129 13.79 5.59 -11.90
CA HIS A 129 14.13 6.14 -10.59
C HIS A 129 13.15 7.22 -10.14
N SER A 130 12.62 8.02 -11.06
CA SER A 130 11.67 9.09 -10.74
C SER A 130 10.35 8.53 -10.17
N VAL A 131 9.84 7.46 -10.77
CA VAL A 131 8.62 6.75 -10.31
C VAL A 131 8.87 6.05 -8.97
N ALA A 132 10.04 5.43 -8.79
CA ALA A 132 10.41 4.80 -7.53
C ALA A 132 10.50 5.83 -6.38
N ILE A 133 11.06 7.02 -6.63
CA ILE A 133 11.12 8.11 -5.65
C ILE A 133 9.72 8.62 -5.31
N TYR A 134 8.82 8.76 -6.31
CA TYR A 134 7.43 9.14 -6.07
C TYR A 134 6.71 8.12 -5.17
N LEU A 135 6.87 6.82 -5.45
CA LEU A 135 6.29 5.76 -4.63
C LEU A 135 6.87 5.77 -3.20
N LEU A 136 8.19 5.94 -3.08
CA LEU A 136 8.89 5.99 -1.80
C LEU A 136 8.46 7.21 -0.97
N ALA A 137 8.29 8.37 -1.60
CA ALA A 137 7.75 9.57 -0.96
C ALA A 137 6.33 9.34 -0.46
N GLY A 138 5.46 8.70 -1.25
CA GLY A 138 4.11 8.33 -0.83
C GLY A 138 4.11 7.39 0.37
N CYS A 139 4.93 6.33 0.35
CA CYS A 139 5.05 5.40 1.48
C CYS A 139 5.61 6.08 2.74
N LEU A 140 6.58 6.97 2.61
CA LEU A 140 7.12 7.75 3.74
C LEU A 140 6.06 8.69 4.33
N ILE A 141 5.29 9.39 3.50
CA ILE A 141 4.20 10.24 3.97
C ILE A 141 3.19 9.40 4.75
N SER A 142 2.79 8.23 4.23
CA SER A 142 1.90 7.30 4.94
C SER A 142 2.49 6.78 6.25
N ALA A 143 3.79 6.49 6.29
CA ALA A 143 4.48 6.09 7.52
C ALA A 143 4.51 7.23 8.55
N MET A 144 4.80 8.46 8.11
CA MET A 144 4.79 9.64 8.98
C MET A 144 3.40 9.93 9.51
N THR A 145 2.35 9.89 8.68
CA THR A 145 0.98 10.11 9.15
C THR A 145 0.56 9.06 10.17
N ALA A 146 0.93 7.78 9.97
CA ALA A 146 0.68 6.72 10.95
C ALA A 146 1.45 6.89 12.27
N LEU A 147 2.65 7.49 12.21
CA LEU A 147 3.41 7.88 13.40
C LEU A 147 2.78 9.08 14.13
N LEU A 148 2.19 10.04 13.42
CA LEU A 148 1.49 11.16 14.03
C LEU A 148 0.10 10.77 14.56
N MET A 149 -0.53 9.72 14.02
CA MET A 149 -1.79 9.21 14.54
C MET A 149 -1.60 8.69 15.98
N LYS A 150 -2.39 9.26 16.89
CA LYS A 150 -2.40 8.91 18.31
C LYS A 150 -3.02 7.52 18.48
N ASP A 151 -2.43 6.67 19.32
CA ASP A 151 -2.97 5.34 19.60
C ASP A 151 -4.42 5.44 20.11
N SER A 152 -5.37 5.00 19.28
CA SER A 152 -6.75 4.76 19.69
C SER A 152 -6.83 3.45 20.49
N GLN A 153 -6.02 3.33 21.55
CA GLN A 153 -6.01 2.17 22.45
C GLN A 153 -6.90 2.39 23.68
N ARG A 154 -7.60 3.53 23.80
CA ARG A 154 -8.55 3.78 24.89
C ARG A 154 -9.72 4.67 24.42
N ALA A 155 -10.77 4.04 23.93
CA ALA A 155 -12.14 4.51 24.06
C ALA A 155 -13.00 3.33 24.50
#